data_AF-B1V6Y5-F1
#
_entry.id   AF-B1V6Y5-F1
#
_cell.length_a   1.000
_cell.length_b   1.000
_cell.length_c   1.000
_cell.angle_alpha   90.00
_cell.angle_beta   90.00
_cell.angle_gamma   90.00
#
_symmetry.space_group_name_H-M   'P 1'
#
loop_
_entity.id
_entity.type
_entity.pdbx_description
1 polymer ?
#
loop_
_entity_poly.entity_id
_entity_poly.type
_entity_poly.pdbx_seq_one_letter_code
_entity_poly.pdbx_strand_id
1 'polypeptide(L)'
;MSDILIRDVPEDIVFKLDELVKKSGAKSRNDFLKRQLELMSSLEELKRIEGNYSYLIKKLGKIIEYNSALMEVLAEEILGENIGDIISKRSKSIWEE
;
A
#
# COMPACT_ATOMS: atom_id res chain seq x y z
N MET A 1 -13.28 -22.87 18.85
CA MET A 1 -13.34 -21.46 19.29
C MET A 1 -12.92 -21.43 20.74
N SER A 2 -12.11 -20.44 21.11
CA SER A 2 -11.59 -20.29 22.46
C SER A 2 -12.09 -18.97 23.02
N ASP A 3 -12.56 -19.00 24.26
CA ASP A 3 -13.07 -17.81 24.94
C ASP A 3 -11.95 -17.15 25.75
N ILE A 4 -11.96 -15.82 25.76
CA ILE A 4 -11.04 -15.00 26.56
C ILE A 4 -11.87 -14.21 27.57
N LEU A 5 -11.57 -14.39 28.85
CA LEU A 5 -12.15 -13.59 29.93
C LEU A 5 -11.11 -12.61 30.45
N ILE A 6 -11.42 -11.32 30.36
CA ILE A 6 -10.58 -10.25 30.92
C ILE A 6 -11.19 -9.84 32.25
N ARG A 7 -10.43 -10.01 33.34
CA ARG A 7 -10.84 -9.67 34.70
C ARG A 7 -10.23 -8.33 35.13
N ASP A 8 -10.83 -7.72 36.14
CA ASP A 8 -10.30 -6.53 36.83
C ASP A 8 -10.04 -5.35 35.90
N VAL A 9 -10.90 -5.19 34.87
CA VAL A 9 -10.87 -4.01 34.00
C VAL A 9 -11.45 -2.82 34.77
N PRO A 10 -10.71 -1.70 34.91
CA PRO A 10 -11.21 -0.51 35.59
C PRO A 10 -12.52 0.02 34.98
N GLU A 11 -13.44 0.47 35.83
CA GLU A 11 -14.77 0.94 35.39
C GLU A 11 -14.69 2.11 34.39
N ASP A 12 -13.71 3.00 34.55
CA ASP A 12 -13.49 4.13 33.65
C ASP A 12 -13.06 3.66 32.24
N ILE A 13 -12.30 2.57 32.16
CA ILE A 13 -11.92 1.93 30.90
C ILE A 13 -13.13 1.25 30.26
N VAL A 14 -13.95 0.56 31.05
CA VAL A 14 -15.20 -0.05 30.55
C VAL A 14 -16.13 1.02 29.97
N PHE A 15 -16.27 2.16 30.65
CA PHE A 15 -17.06 3.28 30.17
C PHE A 15 -16.53 3.85 28.84
N LYS A 16 -15.21 4.04 28.73
CA LYS A 16 -14.59 4.48 27.47
C LYS A 16 -14.81 3.47 26.34
N LEU A 17 -14.74 2.16 26.62
CA LEU A 17 -15.03 1.13 25.62
C LEU A 17 -16.47 1.23 25.11
N ASP A 18 -17.44 1.47 25.99
CA ASP A 18 -18.84 1.65 25.58
C ASP A 18 -19.03 2.86 24.68
N GLU A 19 -18.37 3.98 25.00
CA GLU A 19 -18.39 5.16 24.15
C GLU A 19 -17.76 4.89 22.78
N LEU A 20 -16.67 4.12 22.73
CA LEU A 20 -16.03 3.71 21.47
C LEU A 20 -16.92 2.78 20.64
N VAL A 21 -17.59 1.83 21.27
CA VAL A 21 -18.54 0.90 20.61
C VAL A 21 -19.66 1.67 19.94
N LYS A 22 -20.24 2.66 20.62
CA LYS A 22 -21.29 3.53 20.05
C LYS A 22 -20.78 4.31 18.83
N LYS A 23 -19.55 4.82 18.89
CA LYS A 23 -18.94 5.60 17.81
C LYS A 23 -18.51 4.75 16.61
N SER A 24 -18.12 3.49 16.83
CA SER A 24 -17.59 2.62 15.78
C SER A 24 -18.66 1.89 14.97
N GLY A 25 -19.95 2.01 15.33
CA GLY A 25 -21.04 1.24 14.73
C GLY A 25 -20.93 -0.28 14.98
N ALA A 26 -20.23 -0.69 16.04
CA ALA A 26 -20.10 -2.11 16.39
C ALA A 26 -21.42 -2.64 16.97
N LYS A 27 -21.72 -3.92 16.72
CA LYS A 27 -22.99 -4.52 17.16
C LYS A 27 -23.04 -4.76 18.67
N SER A 28 -21.88 -4.94 19.30
CA SER A 28 -21.72 -5.14 20.74
C SER A 28 -20.30 -4.83 21.19
N ARG A 29 -20.09 -4.72 22.50
CA ARG A 29 -18.75 -4.61 23.10
C ARG A 29 -17.85 -5.78 22.69
N ASN A 30 -18.39 -7.00 22.66
CA ASN A 30 -17.63 -8.18 22.24
C ASN A 30 -17.27 -8.14 20.74
N ASP A 31 -18.19 -7.70 19.89
CA ASP A 31 -17.91 -7.50 18.46
C ASP A 31 -16.80 -6.47 18.23
N PHE A 32 -16.84 -5.35 18.97
CA PHE A 32 -15.78 -4.35 18.95
C PHE A 32 -14.43 -4.92 19.40
N LEU A 33 -14.39 -5.58 20.56
CA LEU A 33 -13.15 -6.13 21.12
C LEU A 33 -12.53 -7.20 20.21
N LYS A 34 -13.35 -8.06 19.57
CA LYS A 34 -12.85 -9.03 18.58
C LYS A 34 -12.15 -8.34 17.42
N ARG A 35 -12.78 -7.32 16.83
CA ARG A 35 -12.18 -6.54 15.73
C ARG A 35 -10.87 -5.87 16.17
N GLN A 36 -10.83 -5.31 17.37
CA GLN A 36 -9.61 -4.69 17.89
C GLN A 36 -8.50 -5.71 18.14
N LEU A 37 -8.83 -6.90 18.65
CA LEU A 37 -7.85 -7.97 18.85
C LEU A 37 -7.30 -8.49 17.51
N GLU A 38 -8.14 -8.63 16.49
CA GLU A 38 -7.73 -8.99 15.13
C GLU A 38 -6.81 -7.92 14.50
N LEU A 39 -7.15 -6.64 14.69
CA LEU A 39 -6.31 -5.54 14.24
C LEU A 39 -4.96 -5.53 14.96
N MET A 40 -4.95 -5.72 16.28
CA MET A 40 -3.71 -5.75 17.06
C MET A 40 -2.82 -6.94 16.67
N SER A 41 -3.40 -8.12 16.42
CA SER A 41 -2.62 -9.30 16.04
C SER A 41 -2.04 -9.20 14.62
N SER A 42 -2.71 -8.48 13.72
CA SER A 42 -2.27 -8.29 12.34
C SER A 42 -1.40 -7.04 12.13
N LEU A 43 -1.34 -6.11 13.09
CA LEU A 43 -0.70 -4.81 12.91
C LEU A 43 0.78 -4.90 12.53
N GLU A 44 1.54 -5.77 13.19
CA GLU A 44 2.99 -5.91 12.92
C GLU A 44 3.24 -6.54 11.55
N GLU A 45 2.43 -7.53 11.17
CA GLU A 45 2.48 -8.14 9.84
C GLU A 45 2.09 -7.14 8.75
N LEU A 46 1.05 -6.33 8.97
CA LEU A 46 0.65 -5.26 8.05
C LEU A 46 1.77 -4.24 7.85
N LYS A 47 2.42 -3.79 8.93
CA LYS A 47 3.57 -2.87 8.85
C LYS A 47 4.74 -3.49 8.07
N ARG A 48 5.02 -4.78 8.28
CA ARG A 48 6.06 -5.50 7.54
C ARG A 48 5.74 -5.57 6.05
N ILE A 49 4.49 -5.90 5.71
CA ILE A 49 4.02 -5.96 4.32
C ILE A 49 4.14 -4.59 3.66
N GLU A 50 3.67 -3.52 4.31
CA GLU A 50 3.78 -2.14 3.82
C GLU A 50 5.24 -1.74 3.58
N GLY A 51 6.15 -2.07 4.50
CA GLY A 51 7.59 -1.86 4.34
C GLY A 51 8.17 -2.57 3.13
N ASN A 52 7.80 -3.84 2.92
CA ASN A 52 8.22 -4.62 1.76
C ASN A 52 7.73 -4.02 0.44
N TYR A 53 6.47 -3.57 0.39
CA TYR A 53 5.92 -2.89 -0.78
C TYR A 53 6.64 -1.57 -1.07
N SER A 54 6.89 -0.75 -0.04
CA SER A 54 7.63 0.51 -0.20
C SER A 54 9.04 0.26 -0.76
N TYR A 55 9.73 -0.77 -0.25
CA TYR A 55 11.04 -1.17 -0.75
C TYR A 55 10.97 -1.64 -2.21
N LEU A 56 9.99 -2.48 -2.55
CA LEU A 56 9.80 -2.97 -3.91
C LEU A 56 9.53 -1.83 -4.90
N ILE A 57 8.65 -0.89 -4.56
CA ILE A 57 8.35 0.29 -5.40
C ILE A 57 9.61 1.10 -5.67
N LYS A 58 10.42 1.37 -4.63
CA LYS A 58 11.70 2.09 -4.79
C LYS A 58 12.66 1.34 -5.71
N LYS A 59 12.74 0.02 -5.59
CA LYS A 59 13.61 -0.80 -6.44
C LYS A 59 13.14 -0.79 -7.90
N LEU A 60 11.84 -0.92 -8.13
CA LEU A 60 11.26 -0.84 -9.47
C LEU A 60 11.45 0.54 -10.10
N GLY A 61 11.26 1.62 -9.34
CA GLY A 61 11.51 2.98 -9.81
C GLY A 61 12.95 3.17 -10.31
N LYS A 62 13.94 2.71 -9.54
CA LYS A 62 15.35 2.75 -9.97
C LYS A 62 15.63 1.94 -11.23
N ILE A 63 15.02 0.75 -11.36
CA ILE A 63 15.18 -0.07 -12.58
C ILE A 63 14.59 0.65 -13.79
N ILE A 64 13.42 1.28 -13.63
CA ILE A 64 12.81 2.08 -14.69
C ILE A 64 13.72 3.24 -15.06
N GLU A 65 14.24 3.99 -14.10
CA GLU A 65 15.19 5.09 -14.33
C GLU A 65 16.42 4.63 -15.11
N TYR A 66 17.06 3.53 -14.70
CA TYR A 66 18.21 2.98 -15.42
C TYR A 66 17.87 2.52 -16.82
N ASN A 67 16.71 1.87 -17.01
CA ASN A 67 16.27 1.45 -18.32
C ASN A 67 15.96 2.66 -19.22
N SER A 68 15.31 3.70 -18.69
CA SER A 68 15.04 4.95 -19.41
C SER A 68 16.33 5.62 -19.87
N ALA A 69 17.30 5.77 -18.96
CA ALA A 69 18.60 6.35 -19.30
C ALA A 69 19.35 5.53 -20.36
N LEU A 70 19.33 4.20 -20.25
CA LEU A 70 19.95 3.34 -21.26
C LEU A 70 19.27 3.49 -22.62
N MET A 71 17.94 3.55 -22.66
CA MET A 71 17.20 3.72 -23.91
C MET A 71 17.47 5.08 -24.56
N GLU A 72 17.63 6.15 -23.78
CA GLU A 72 18.04 7.46 -24.29
C GLU A 72 19.42 7.40 -24.95
N VAL A 73 20.41 6.82 -24.25
CA VAL A 73 21.77 6.64 -24.81
C VAL A 73 21.73 5.79 -26.09
N LEU A 74 20.98 4.69 -26.10
CA LEU A 74 20.88 3.83 -27.28
C LEU A 74 20.20 4.54 -28.45
N ALA A 75 19.16 5.35 -28.21
CA ALA A 75 18.51 6.13 -29.25
C ALA A 75 19.48 7.13 -29.88
N GLU A 76 20.26 7.84 -29.05
CA GLU A 76 21.25 8.81 -29.51
C GLU A 76 22.42 8.13 -30.25
N GLU A 77 23.01 7.07 -29.68
CA GLU A 77 24.21 6.43 -30.23
C GLU A 77 23.93 5.55 -31.45
N ILE A 78 22.81 4.81 -31.46
CA ILE A 78 22.50 3.84 -32.52
C ILE A 78 21.65 4.47 -33.62
N LEU A 79 20.63 5.24 -33.24
CA LEU A 79 19.65 5.79 -34.17
C LEU A 79 19.97 7.23 -34.59
N GLY A 80 20.84 7.93 -33.85
CA GLY A 80 21.12 9.34 -34.09
C GLY A 80 19.90 10.24 -33.84
N GLU A 81 18.90 9.74 -33.11
CA GLU A 81 17.63 10.41 -32.86
C GLU A 81 17.35 10.48 -31.36
N ASN A 82 16.71 11.55 -30.90
CA ASN A 82 16.22 11.61 -29.53
C ASN A 82 14.97 10.74 -29.37
N ILE A 83 14.83 10.10 -28.20
CA ILE A 83 13.71 9.18 -27.93
C ILE A 83 12.33 9.85 -28.03
N GLY A 84 12.22 11.14 -27.74
CA GLY A 84 10.98 11.92 -27.89
C GLY A 84 10.52 12.02 -29.34
N ASP A 85 11.47 12.17 -30.28
CA ASP A 85 11.18 12.23 -31.70
C ASP A 85 10.69 10.88 -32.23
N ILE A 86 11.32 9.78 -31.78
CA ILE A 86 10.92 8.41 -32.12
C ILE A 86 9.48 8.14 -31.64
N ILE A 87 9.16 8.51 -30.39
CA ILE A 87 7.82 8.31 -29.83
C ILE A 87 6.78 9.13 -30.59
N SER A 88 7.07 10.39 -30.90
CA SER A 88 6.13 11.26 -31.60
C SER A 88 5.83 10.78 -33.03
N LYS A 89 6.84 10.32 -33.78
CA LYS A 89 6.68 9.72 -35.11
C LYS A 89 5.77 8.50 -35.06
N ARG A 90 5.99 7.61 -34.08
CA ARG A 90 5.19 6.38 -33.92
C ARG A 90 3.75 6.68 -33.53
N SER A 91 3.52 7.67 -32.66
CA SER A 91 2.16 8.07 -32.28
C SER A 91 1.36 8.59 -33.48
N LYS A 92 1.97 9.32 -34.42
CA LYS A 92 1.30 9.80 -35.64
C LYS A 92 0.96 8.66 -36.60
N SER A 93 1.87 7.70 -36.77
CA SER A 93 1.66 6.52 -37.63
C SER A 93 0.49 5.63 -37.20
N ILE A 94 0.10 5.63 -35.92
CA ILE A 94 -1.01 4.81 -35.39
C ILE A 94 -2.39 5.41 -35.73
N TRP A 95 -2.47 6.71 -36.07
CA TRP A 95 -3.73 7.37 -36.42
C TRP A 95 -3.94 7.55 -37.94
N GLU A 96 -3.01 7.06 -38.76
CA GLU A 96 -3.07 7.13 -40.23
C GLU A 96 -3.37 5.76 -40.90
N GLU A 97 -3.56 4.70 -40.10
CA GLU A 97 -4.11 3.38 -40.51
C GLU A 97 -5.57 3.21 -40.06
#